data_AF-A0A920J038-F1
#
_entry.id   AF-A0A920J038-F1
#
_cell.length_a   1.000
_cell.length_b   1.000
_cell.length_c   1.000
_cell.angle_alpha   90.00
_cell.angle_beta   90.00
_cell.angle_gamma   90.00
#
_symmetry.space_group_name_H-M   'P 1'
#
loop_
_entity.id
_entity.type
_entity.pdbx_description
1 polymer ?
#
loop_
_entity_poly.entity_id
_entity_poly.type
_entity_poly.pdbx_seq_one_letter_code
_entity_poly.pdbx_strand_id
1 'polypeptide(L)'
;MAAGGIGGILSSLLIASLGPRSKRGLILILIGIVTGIGLLMASTLTFFIVGVVAMIIVGFSETGRWSLGQALMMEHAGEEYRARVISLLMMTWGLMPISMLPMGWAFGYFGPEITTFVTAIITLLFAITSIYWAKSLSKL
;
A
#
# COMPACT_ATOMS: atom_id res chain seq x y z
N MET A 1 7.26 1.24 -14.37
CA MET A 1 5.97 1.89 -14.67
C MET A 1 4.97 0.90 -15.30
N ALA A 2 5.21 0.36 -16.50
CA ALA A 2 4.26 -0.57 -17.15
C ALA A 2 3.94 -1.84 -16.31
N ALA A 3 4.96 -2.46 -15.70
CA ALA A 3 4.79 -3.62 -14.83
C ALA A 3 3.90 -3.34 -13.59
N GLY A 4 4.04 -2.16 -12.98
CA GLY A 4 3.19 -1.74 -11.87
C GLY A 4 1.73 -1.53 -12.28
N GLY A 5 1.49 -1.05 -13.51
CA GLY A 5 0.15 -0.91 -14.07
C GLY A 5 -0.59 -2.25 -14.21
N ILE A 6 0.11 -3.31 -14.60
CA ILE A 6 -0.47 -4.68 -14.66
C ILE A 6 -0.91 -5.13 -13.27
N GLY A 7 -0.05 -4.95 -12.25
CA GLY A 7 -0.39 -5.25 -10.86
C GLY A 7 -1.61 -4.46 -10.38
N GLY A 8 -1.66 -3.16 -10.71
CA GLY A 8 -2.77 -2.30 -10.34
C GLY A 8 -4.10 -2.75 -10.92
N ILE A 9 -4.15 -3.10 -12.21
CA ILE A 9 -5.37 -3.62 -12.87
C ILE A 9 -5.84 -4.94 -12.22
N LEU A 10 -4.91 -5.85 -11.93
CA LEU A 10 -5.24 -7.12 -11.25
C LEU A 10 -5.85 -6.86 -9.87
N SER A 11 -5.29 -5.91 -9.11
CA SER A 11 -5.78 -5.58 -7.77
C SER A 11 -7.15 -4.90 -7.79
N SER A 12 -7.40 -4.00 -8.74
CA SER A 12 -8.68 -3.28 -8.82
C SER A 12 -9.80 -4.23 -9.22
N LEU A 13 -9.55 -5.18 -10.12
CA LEU A 13 -10.51 -6.22 -10.48
C LEU A 13 -10.80 -7.16 -9.31
N LEU A 14 -9.77 -7.59 -8.58
CA LEU A 14 -9.94 -8.42 -7.39
C LEU A 14 -10.77 -7.68 -6.33
N ILE A 15 -10.46 -6.42 -6.03
CA ILE A 15 -11.19 -5.63 -5.02
C ILE A 15 -12.60 -5.28 -5.47
N ALA A 16 -12.82 -5.02 -6.75
CA ALA A 16 -14.17 -4.83 -7.29
C ALA A 16 -15.02 -6.12 -7.16
N SER A 17 -14.38 -7.29 -7.24
CA SER A 17 -15.04 -8.58 -7.05
C SER A 17 -15.33 -8.93 -5.57
N LEU A 18 -14.78 -8.18 -4.61
CA LEU A 18 -15.03 -8.42 -3.19
C LEU A 18 -16.43 -7.95 -2.78
N GLY A 19 -17.27 -8.90 -2.35
CA GLY A 19 -18.63 -8.61 -1.86
C GLY A 19 -18.67 -7.83 -0.53
N PRO A 20 -19.85 -7.29 -0.14
CA PRO A 20 -20.06 -6.50 1.08
C PRO A 20 -19.68 -7.20 2.40
N ARG A 21 -19.67 -8.54 2.41
CA ARG A 21 -19.38 -9.38 3.58
C ARG A 21 -17.91 -9.78 3.74
N SER A 22 -17.03 -9.30 2.85
CA SER A 22 -15.62 -9.68 2.90
C SER A 22 -14.93 -9.01 4.09
N LYS A 23 -14.00 -9.71 4.75
CA LYS A 23 -13.24 -9.20 5.91
C LYS A 23 -12.23 -8.15 5.45
N ARG A 24 -12.70 -6.98 4.99
CA ARG A 24 -11.92 -5.91 4.34
C ARG A 24 -10.68 -5.52 5.16
N GLY A 25 -10.77 -5.54 6.49
CA GLY A 25 -9.62 -5.35 7.38
C GLY A 25 -8.51 -6.40 7.22
N LEU A 26 -8.83 -7.68 7.00
CA LEU A 26 -7.84 -8.73 6.73
C LEU A 26 -7.19 -8.57 5.35
N ILE A 27 -7.95 -8.09 4.37
CA ILE A 27 -7.42 -7.84 3.02
C ILE A 27 -6.42 -6.69 3.04
N LEU A 28 -6.67 -5.61 3.81
CA LEU A 28 -5.70 -4.53 4.00
C LEU A 28 -4.39 -5.01 4.61
N ILE A 29 -4.45 -5.93 5.58
CA ILE A 29 -3.26 -6.52 6.21
C ILE A 29 -2.49 -7.39 5.23
N LEU A 30 -3.21 -8.25 4.48
CA LEU A 30 -2.60 -9.09 3.45
C LEU A 30 -1.89 -8.25 2.40
N ILE A 31 -2.51 -7.15 1.96
CA ILE A 31 -1.90 -6.19 1.04
C ILE A 31 -0.62 -5.59 1.64
N GLY A 32 -0.61 -5.21 2.91
CA GLY A 32 0.58 -4.69 3.59
C GLY A 32 1.74 -5.70 3.65
N ILE A 33 1.43 -6.97 3.95
CA ILE A 33 2.42 -8.06 3.97
C ILE A 33 3.00 -8.28 2.56
N VAL A 34 2.13 -8.35 1.55
CA VAL A 34 2.52 -8.51 0.14
C VAL A 34 3.41 -7.35 -0.32
N THR A 35 3.11 -6.11 0.13
CA THR A 35 3.95 -4.94 -0.17
C THR A 35 5.35 -5.08 0.41
N GLY A 36 5.45 -5.48 1.68
CA GLY A 36 6.73 -5.66 2.38
C GLY A 36 7.60 -6.75 1.75
N ILE A 37 6.98 -7.86 1.33
CA ILE A 37 7.65 -8.94 0.60
C ILE A 37 8.14 -8.45 -0.77
N GLY A 38 7.31 -7.69 -1.51
CA GLY A 38 7.70 -7.11 -2.80
C GLY A 38 8.91 -6.17 -2.67
N LEU A 39 8.93 -5.33 -1.64
CA LEU A 39 10.05 -4.42 -1.35
C LEU A 39 11.32 -5.16 -0.93
N LEU A 40 11.22 -6.22 -0.12
CA LEU A 40 12.37 -7.07 0.22
C LEU A 40 12.96 -7.73 -1.02
N MET A 41 12.10 -8.33 -1.87
CA MET A 41 12.54 -8.95 -3.13
C MET A 41 13.24 -7.95 -4.04
N ALA A 42 12.72 -6.72 -4.14
CA ALA A 42 13.32 -5.64 -4.94
C ALA A 42 14.70 -5.22 -4.43
N SER A 43 14.93 -5.32 -3.12
CA SER A 43 16.18 -4.89 -2.47
C SER A 43 17.27 -5.96 -2.50
N THR A 44 16.92 -7.24 -2.32
CA THR A 44 17.91 -8.32 -2.19
C THR A 44 18.40 -8.87 -3.53
N LEU A 45 17.65 -8.69 -4.61
CA LEU A 45 17.90 -9.35 -5.90
C LEU A 45 18.01 -8.33 -7.03
N THR A 46 19.24 -8.01 -7.44
CA THR A 46 19.61 -7.11 -8.54
C THR A 46 19.34 -7.69 -9.95
N PHE A 47 18.47 -8.70 -10.06
CA PHE A 47 18.07 -9.26 -11.34
C PHE A 47 16.87 -8.49 -11.91
N PHE A 48 16.96 -8.11 -13.18
CA PHE A 48 15.90 -7.35 -13.88
C PHE A 48 14.52 -8.03 -13.78
N ILE A 49 14.46 -9.35 -13.93
CA ILE A 49 13.23 -10.14 -13.86
C ILE A 49 12.59 -10.04 -12.46
N VAL A 50 13.42 -10.06 -11.41
CA VAL A 50 12.93 -9.96 -10.03
C VAL A 50 12.40 -8.56 -9.75
N GLY A 51 13.07 -7.52 -10.26
CA GLY A 51 12.58 -6.14 -10.20
C GLY A 51 11.22 -5.96 -10.89
N VAL A 52 10.99 -6.63 -12.02
CA VAL A 52 9.69 -6.61 -12.73
C VAL A 52 8.59 -7.26 -11.89
N VAL A 53 8.87 -8.43 -11.31
CA VAL A 53 7.92 -9.14 -10.42
C VAL A 53 7.61 -8.30 -9.19
N ALA A 54 8.63 -7.72 -8.55
CA ALA A 54 8.46 -6.85 -7.40
C ALA A 54 7.61 -5.61 -7.75
N MET A 55 7.79 -5.01 -8.92
CA MET A 55 6.98 -3.90 -9.39
C MET A 55 5.51 -4.27 -9.62
N ILE A 56 5.23 -5.47 -10.12
CA ILE A 56 3.85 -5.99 -10.22
C ILE A 56 3.24 -6.11 -8.82
N ILE A 57 3.99 -6.67 -7.87
CA ILE A 57 3.55 -6.84 -6.47
C ILE A 57 3.28 -5.50 -5.79
N VAL A 58 4.19 -4.53 -5.95
CA VAL A 58 4.04 -3.18 -5.38
C VAL A 58 2.85 -2.47 -6.01
N GLY A 59 2.71 -2.49 -7.34
CA GLY A 59 1.58 -1.86 -8.03
C GLY A 59 0.24 -2.49 -7.66
N PHE A 60 0.20 -3.81 -7.48
CA PHE A 60 -0.96 -4.53 -6.96
C PHE A 60 -1.33 -4.05 -5.55
N SER A 61 -0.33 -3.94 -4.69
CA SER A 61 -0.57 -3.60 -3.29
C SER A 61 -0.99 -2.15 -3.12
N GLU A 62 -0.35 -1.23 -3.81
CA GLU A 62 -0.63 0.21 -3.73
C GLU A 62 -2.03 0.53 -4.23
N THR A 63 -2.37 0.07 -5.44
CA THR A 63 -3.70 0.26 -6.02
C THR A 63 -4.75 -0.42 -5.15
N GLY A 64 -4.43 -1.59 -4.60
CA GLY A 64 -5.36 -2.30 -3.76
C GLY A 64 -5.66 -1.60 -2.43
N ARG A 65 -4.62 -1.11 -1.75
CA ARG A 65 -4.75 -0.37 -0.50
C ARG A 65 -5.52 0.94 -0.72
N TRP A 66 -5.30 1.58 -1.87
CA TRP A 66 -5.98 2.79 -2.26
C TRP A 66 -7.48 2.58 -2.52
N SER A 67 -7.83 1.64 -3.42
CA SER A 67 -9.22 1.34 -3.76
C SER A 67 -10.02 0.88 -2.56
N LEU A 68 -9.46 0.01 -1.72
CA LEU A 68 -10.14 -0.50 -0.54
C LEU A 68 -10.30 0.58 0.54
N GLY A 69 -9.28 1.42 0.74
CA GLY A 69 -9.35 2.54 1.68
C GLY A 69 -10.40 3.58 1.29
N GLN A 70 -10.45 3.95 0.01
CA GLN A 70 -11.49 4.82 -0.55
C GLN A 70 -12.89 4.23 -0.35
N ALA A 71 -13.08 2.95 -0.70
CA ALA A 71 -14.35 2.28 -0.55
C ALA A 71 -14.83 2.25 0.92
N LEU A 72 -13.93 1.93 1.85
CA LEU A 72 -14.26 1.87 3.27
C LEU A 72 -14.63 3.24 3.85
N MET A 73 -13.91 4.29 3.46
CA MET A 73 -14.23 5.65 3.88
C MET A 73 -15.56 6.13 3.32
N MET A 74 -15.88 5.80 2.07
CA MET A 74 -17.15 6.18 1.44
C MET A 74 -18.35 5.40 1.98
N GLU A 75 -18.13 4.18 2.49
CA GLU A 75 -19.13 3.36 3.18
C GLU A 75 -19.49 3.92 4.57
N HIS A 76 -18.51 4.43 5.30
CA HIS A 76 -18.73 5.00 6.65
C HIS A 76 -19.10 6.49 6.62
N ALA A 77 -18.82 7.20 5.52
CA ALA A 77 -19.19 8.60 5.35
C ALA A 77 -20.67 8.73 4.95
N GLY A 78 -21.43 9.53 5.71
CA GLY A 78 -22.77 9.96 5.30
C GLY A 78 -22.72 10.70 3.95
N GLU A 79 -23.78 10.58 3.13
CA GLU A 79 -23.80 11.10 1.76
C GLU A 79 -23.43 12.58 1.64
N GLU A 80 -23.85 13.39 2.60
CA GLU A 80 -23.56 14.83 2.68
C GLU A 80 -22.08 15.15 2.95
N TYR A 81 -21.35 14.24 3.61
CA TYR A 81 -19.96 14.47 4.01
C TYR A 81 -18.93 13.87 3.06
N ARG A 82 -19.35 13.10 2.05
CA ARG A 82 -18.46 12.43 1.09
C ARG A 82 -17.47 13.39 0.43
N ALA A 83 -17.93 14.58 0.00
CA ALA A 83 -17.07 15.59 -0.61
C ALA A 83 -15.98 16.10 0.36
N ARG A 84 -16.31 16.24 1.66
CA ARG A 84 -15.36 16.66 2.70
C ARG A 84 -14.35 15.55 3.00
N VAL A 85 -14.80 14.31 3.06
CA VAL A 85 -13.94 13.14 3.27
C VAL A 85 -12.93 12.98 2.14
N ILE A 86 -13.37 13.13 0.90
CA ILE A 86 -12.47 13.13 -0.27
C ILE A 86 -11.49 14.31 -0.21
N SER A 87 -11.95 15.51 0.17
CA SER A 87 -11.08 16.69 0.33
C SER A 87 -9.98 16.47 1.38
N LEU A 88 -10.31 15.92 2.55
CA LEU A 88 -9.32 15.57 3.59
C LEU A 88 -8.35 14.50 3.11
N LEU A 89 -8.84 13.52 2.37
CA LEU A 89 -8.00 12.50 1.79
C LEU A 89 -7.05 13.10 0.74
N MET A 90 -7.49 14.06 -0.07
CA MET A 90 -6.61 14.77 -1.01
C MET A 90 -5.57 15.63 -0.28
N MET A 91 -5.92 16.21 0.86
CA MET A 91 -4.97 16.93 1.71
C MET A 91 -3.86 15.99 2.23
N THR A 92 -4.16 14.71 2.45
CA THR A 92 -3.17 13.70 2.83
C THR A 92 -2.13 13.47 1.73
N TRP A 93 -2.52 13.56 0.45
CA TRP A 93 -1.55 13.53 -0.66
C TRP A 93 -0.63 14.75 -0.66
N GLY A 94 -1.13 15.91 -0.23
CA GLY A 94 -0.32 17.11 -0.04
C GLY A 94 0.79 16.95 1.01
N LEU A 95 0.66 15.98 1.92
CA LEU A 95 1.68 15.64 2.92
C LEU A 95 2.68 14.56 2.43
N MET A 96 2.47 13.90 1.28
CA MET A 96 3.45 12.96 0.72
C MET A 96 4.86 13.53 0.53
N PRO A 97 5.06 14.81 0.16
CA PRO A 97 6.42 15.36 0.04
C PRO A 97 7.23 15.23 1.34
N ILE A 98 6.56 15.24 2.51
CA ILE A 98 7.22 15.08 3.81
C ILE A 98 7.86 13.69 3.94
N SER A 99 7.25 12.64 3.36
CA SER A 99 7.86 11.30 3.35
C SER A 99 8.87 11.14 2.22
N MET A 100 8.65 11.78 1.07
CA MET A 100 9.56 11.69 -0.08
C MET A 100 10.89 12.42 0.12
N LEU A 101 10.91 13.56 0.82
CA LEU A 101 12.13 14.34 1.07
C LEU A 101 13.23 13.55 1.82
N PRO A 102 12.98 12.94 3.00
CA PRO A 102 13.98 12.14 3.69
C PRO A 102 14.34 10.87 2.92
N MET A 103 13.39 10.27 2.20
CA MET A 103 13.69 9.13 1.33
C MET A 103 14.65 9.53 0.21
N GLY A 104 14.41 10.64 -0.49
CA GLY A 104 15.26 11.13 -1.57
C GLY A 104 16.68 11.43 -1.09
N TRP A 105 16.82 12.01 0.11
CA TRP A 105 18.12 12.21 0.74
C TRP A 105 18.82 10.87 1.07
N ALA A 106 18.09 9.91 1.63
CA ALA A 106 18.63 8.58 1.93
C ALA A 106 19.07 7.83 0.66
N PHE A 107 18.30 7.94 -0.42
CA PHE A 107 18.64 7.39 -1.73
C PHE A 107 19.97 7.95 -2.28
N GLY A 108 20.21 9.25 -2.11
CA GLY A 108 21.44 9.90 -2.55
C GLY A 108 22.68 9.54 -1.73
N TYR A 109 22.52 9.24 -0.44
CA TYR A 109 23.65 8.98 0.45
C TYR A 109 23.96 7.49 0.63
N PHE A 110 22.94 6.65 0.82
CA PHE A 110 23.08 5.21 1.10
C PHE A 110 22.84 4.33 -0.12
N GLY A 111 22.41 4.92 -1.25
CA GLY A 111 22.04 4.19 -2.44
C GLY A 111 20.65 3.53 -2.36
N PRO A 112 20.11 3.10 -3.50
CA PRO A 112 18.75 2.59 -3.61
C PRO A 112 18.52 1.22 -2.98
N GLU A 113 19.53 0.35 -2.96
CA GLU A 113 19.40 -0.99 -2.39
C GLU A 113 19.19 -0.95 -0.87
N ILE A 114 20.03 -0.20 -0.14
CA ILE A 114 19.97 -0.07 1.32
C ILE A 114 18.73 0.71 1.76
N THR A 115 18.40 1.80 1.05
CA THR A 115 17.20 2.60 1.37
C THR A 115 15.92 1.79 1.17
N THR A 116 15.85 0.99 0.10
CA THR A 116 14.70 0.10 -0.15
C THR A 116 14.65 -1.03 0.88
N PHE A 117 15.80 -1.56 1.33
CA PHE A 117 15.85 -2.59 2.37
C PHE A 117 15.25 -2.10 3.69
N VAL A 118 15.71 -0.94 4.16
CA VAL A 118 15.25 -0.35 5.43
C VAL A 118 13.75 -0.04 5.37
N THR A 119 13.28 0.52 4.26
CA THR A 119 11.85 0.82 4.08
C THR A 119 11.00 -0.45 3.96
N ALA A 120 11.52 -1.53 3.38
CA ALA A 120 10.87 -2.85 3.37
C ALA A 120 10.68 -3.39 4.80
N ILE A 121 11.72 -3.33 5.63
CA ILE A 121 11.67 -3.77 7.04
C ILE A 121 10.66 -2.93 7.83
N ILE A 122 10.71 -1.60 7.69
CA ILE A 122 9.77 -0.71 8.38
C ILE A 122 8.33 -1.04 7.96
N THR A 123 8.10 -1.27 6.66
CA THR A 123 6.77 -1.62 6.15
C THR A 123 6.31 -2.98 6.66
N LEU A 124 7.19 -3.97 6.78
CA LEU A 124 6.88 -5.28 7.35
C LEU A 124 6.57 -5.19 8.84
N LEU A 125 7.37 -4.46 9.61
CA LEU A 125 7.12 -4.23 11.03
C LEU A 125 5.78 -3.51 11.21
N PHE A 126 5.49 -2.50 10.40
CA PHE A 126 4.21 -1.81 10.42
C PHE A 126 3.06 -2.76 10.08
N ALA A 127 3.18 -3.57 9.02
CA ALA A 127 2.19 -4.58 8.65
C ALA A 127 1.95 -5.58 9.80
N ILE A 128 3.00 -6.06 10.46
CA ILE A 128 2.89 -6.97 11.62
C ILE A 128 2.21 -6.28 12.81
N THR A 129 2.60 -5.04 13.15
CA THR A 129 1.96 -4.28 14.22
C THR A 129 0.48 -3.98 13.92
N SER A 130 0.14 -3.80 12.65
CA SER A 130 -1.25 -3.62 12.22
C SER A 130 -2.11 -4.86 12.50
N ILE A 131 -1.54 -6.07 12.51
CA ILE A 131 -2.25 -7.31 12.89
C ILE A 131 -2.69 -7.24 14.36
N TYR A 132 -1.86 -6.68 15.24
CA TYR A 132 -2.21 -6.52 16.66
C TYR A 132 -3.36 -5.54 16.85
N TRP A 133 -3.37 -4.43 16.10
CA TRP A 133 -4.47 -3.46 16.10
C TRP A 133 -5.71 -3.97 15.38
N ALA A 134 -5.55 -4.88 14.43
CA ALA A 134 -6.64 -5.46 13.67
C ALA A 134 -7.55 -6.37 14.49
N LYS A 135 -7.13 -6.87 15.67
CA LYS A 135 -8.07 -7.49 16.63
C LYS A 135 -9.16 -6.50 17.11
N SER A 136 -8.88 -5.20 17.05
CA SER A 136 -9.88 -4.14 17.28
C SER A 136 -10.73 -3.84 16.03
N LEU A 137 -10.21 -4.08 14.82
CA LEU A 137 -10.91 -3.87 13.54
C LEU A 137 -11.71 -5.10 13.08
N SER A 138 -11.41 -6.31 13.53
CA SER A 138 -12.17 -7.52 13.19
C SER A 138 -13.53 -7.62 13.91
N LYS A 139 -13.88 -6.60 14.70
CA LYS A 139 -15.18 -6.43 15.37
C LYS A 139 -16.06 -5.36 14.69
N LEU A 140 -15.54 -4.66 13.68
CA LEU A 140 -16.32 -3.84 12.74
C LEU A 140 -16.65 -4.68 11.51
#